data_AF-A0A7S0AYM6-F1
#
_entry.id   AF-A0A7S0AYM6-F1
#
_cell.length_a   1.000
_cell.length_b   1.000
_cell.length_c   1.000
_cell.angle_alpha   90.00
_cell.angle_beta   90.00
_cell.angle_gamma   90.00
#
_symmetry.space_group_name_H-M   'P 1'
#
loop_
_entity.id
_entity.type
_entity.pdbx_description
1 polymer ?
#
loop_
_entity_poly.entity_id
_entity_poly.type
_entity_poly.pdbx_seq_one_letter_code
_entity_poly.pdbx_strand_id
1 'polypeptide(L)'
;YHLRLDQRQGCQPPACIADMLKDQRTPESLQLAREAAAKSIVLLKNDGLLPLDAASVRTLAVIGIAASAGPSRELTGAAPDYYAGGGSGHVSAKAVVTPIEGIMGRAKAANVSVLFSPEHDAARAAEMARQAGAVL
;
A
#
# COMPACT_ATOMS: atom_id res chain seq x y z
N TYR A 1 -11.87 -35.78 19.94
CA TYR A 1 -10.60 -35.28 19.37
C TYR A 1 -10.31 -36.11 18.10
N HIS A 2 -10.65 -35.60 16.91
CA HIS A 2 -10.73 -36.41 15.67
C HIS A 2 -9.55 -36.24 14.70
N LEU A 3 -8.61 -35.33 14.98
CA LEU A 3 -7.54 -35.01 14.03
C LEU A 3 -6.28 -35.88 14.15
N ARG A 4 -6.14 -36.70 15.22
CA ARG A 4 -5.01 -37.63 15.46
C ARG A 4 -3.64 -37.02 15.13
N LEU A 5 -3.41 -35.78 15.53
CA LEU A 5 -2.17 -35.02 15.27
C LEU A 5 -0.95 -35.65 15.98
N ASP A 6 -1.20 -36.52 16.95
CA ASP A 6 -0.23 -37.38 17.64
C ASP A 6 0.21 -38.60 16.80
N GLN A 7 -0.58 -39.00 15.81
CA GLN A 7 -0.34 -40.21 14.99
C GLN A 7 0.06 -39.91 13.54
N ARG A 8 -0.11 -38.65 13.10
CA ARG A 8 0.32 -38.19 11.78
C ARG A 8 1.44 -37.18 11.98
N GLN A 9 2.58 -37.42 11.33
CA GLN A 9 3.66 -36.43 11.28
C GLN A 9 3.09 -35.17 10.61
N GLY A 10 2.77 -34.17 11.42
CA GLY A 10 2.24 -32.89 10.95
C GLY A 10 3.30 -32.13 10.14
N CYS A 11 2.89 -31.02 9.54
CA CYS A 11 3.84 -30.08 8.98
C CYS A 11 4.61 -29.40 10.11
N GLN A 12 5.72 -30.03 10.52
CA GLN A 12 6.65 -29.53 11.50
C GLN A 12 8.04 -29.40 10.85
N PRO A 13 8.73 -28.26 11.01
CA PRO A 13 10.12 -28.13 10.58
C PRO A 13 11.00 -29.25 11.16
N PRO A 14 11.93 -29.81 10.37
CA PRO A 14 12.32 -29.39 9.03
C PRO A 14 11.49 -30.00 7.88
N ALA A 15 10.57 -30.93 8.16
CA ALA A 15 9.99 -31.84 7.17
C ALA A 15 9.13 -31.17 6.08
N CYS A 16 8.62 -29.96 6.31
CA CYS A 16 7.72 -29.26 5.38
C CYS A 16 8.13 -27.81 5.09
N ILE A 17 9.38 -27.42 5.34
CA ILE A 17 9.84 -26.04 5.12
C ILE A 17 9.58 -25.59 3.68
N ALA A 18 9.79 -26.48 2.70
CA ALA A 18 9.55 -26.17 1.28
C ALA A 18 8.08 -25.82 1.01
N ASP A 19 7.14 -26.55 1.61
CA ASP A 19 5.71 -26.28 1.46
C ASP A 19 5.31 -25.00 2.20
N MET A 20 5.88 -24.76 3.39
CA MET A 20 5.63 -23.53 4.17
C MET A 20 6.09 -22.26 3.46
N LEU A 21 7.16 -22.34 2.67
CA LEU A 21 7.73 -21.21 1.93
C LEU A 21 7.19 -21.08 0.49
N LYS A 22 6.28 -21.97 0.08
CA LYS A 22 5.74 -22.00 -1.28
C LYS A 22 4.82 -20.80 -1.51
N ASP A 23 5.04 -20.10 -2.62
CA ASP A 23 4.21 -18.98 -3.04
C ASP A 23 2.82 -19.46 -3.46
N GLN A 24 1.79 -19.06 -2.70
CA GLN A 24 0.38 -19.43 -2.94
C GLN A 24 -0.41 -18.30 -3.62
N ARG A 25 0.25 -17.23 -4.08
CA ARG A 25 -0.44 -16.11 -4.73
C ARG A 25 -0.91 -16.54 -6.12
N THR A 26 -2.14 -16.18 -6.46
CA THR A 26 -2.70 -16.37 -7.80
C THR A 26 -3.11 -15.01 -8.38
N PRO A 27 -3.22 -14.87 -9.71
CA PRO A 27 -3.74 -13.65 -10.31
C PRO A 27 -5.12 -13.25 -9.75
N GLU A 28 -5.97 -14.24 -9.47
CA GLU A 28 -7.32 -14.04 -8.94
C GLU A 28 -7.29 -13.50 -7.51
N SER A 29 -6.40 -14.01 -6.64
CA SER A 29 -6.29 -13.51 -5.27
C SER A 29 -5.74 -12.09 -5.22
N LEU A 30 -4.80 -11.74 -6.11
CA LEU A 30 -4.29 -10.38 -6.26
C LEU A 30 -5.36 -9.42 -6.79
N GLN A 31 -6.15 -9.85 -7.77
CA GLN A 31 -7.25 -9.05 -8.32
C GLN A 31 -8.33 -8.81 -7.27
N LEU A 32 -8.72 -9.84 -6.52
CA LEU A 32 -9.69 -9.72 -5.43
C LEU A 32 -9.20 -8.74 -4.35
N ALA A 33 -7.93 -8.83 -3.94
CA ALA A 33 -7.36 -7.90 -2.97
C ALA A 33 -7.40 -6.45 -3.47
N ARG A 34 -7.09 -6.22 -4.75
CA ARG A 34 -7.17 -4.89 -5.39
C ARG A 34 -8.60 -4.36 -5.42
N GLU A 35 -9.57 -5.19 -5.76
CA GLU A 35 -10.98 -4.80 -5.79
C GLU A 35 -11.53 -4.50 -4.40
N ALA A 36 -11.19 -5.32 -3.41
CA ALA A 36 -11.57 -5.10 -2.02
C ALA A 36 -11.01 -3.76 -1.51
N ALA A 37 -9.73 -3.48 -1.78
CA ALA A 37 -9.10 -2.21 -1.43
C ALA A 37 -9.74 -1.01 -2.14
N ALA A 38 -10.13 -1.13 -3.42
CA ALA A 38 -10.78 -0.04 -4.14
C ALA A 38 -12.22 0.22 -3.65
N LYS A 39 -12.96 -0.84 -3.32
CA LYS A 39 -14.36 -0.75 -2.85
C LYS A 39 -14.49 -0.35 -1.40
N SER A 40 -13.43 -0.44 -0.59
CA SER A 40 -13.45 -0.09 0.83
C SER A 40 -13.12 1.39 1.11
N ILE A 41 -12.70 2.15 0.10
CA ILE A 41 -12.41 3.59 0.25
C ILE A 41 -13.73 4.36 0.44
N VAL A 42 -13.80 5.14 1.51
CA VAL A 42 -14.95 6.00 1.82
C VAL A 42 -14.58 7.46 1.60
N LEU A 43 -15.31 8.14 0.72
CA LEU A 43 -15.16 9.58 0.50
C LEU A 43 -15.89 10.36 1.61
N LEU A 44 -15.13 10.91 2.56
CA LEU A 44 -15.70 11.66 3.68
C LEU A 44 -16.05 13.12 3.33
N LYS A 45 -15.24 13.75 2.48
CA LYS A 45 -15.40 15.16 2.08
C LYS A 45 -14.96 15.35 0.63
N ASN A 46 -15.72 16.12 -0.15
CA ASN A 46 -15.34 16.56 -1.48
C ASN A 46 -16.03 17.88 -1.83
N ASP A 47 -15.25 18.96 -1.91
CA ASP A 47 -15.74 20.29 -2.29
C ASP A 47 -15.65 20.54 -3.81
N GLY A 48 -15.68 19.47 -4.62
CA GLY A 48 -15.66 19.52 -6.08
C GLY A 48 -14.29 19.26 -6.74
N LEU A 49 -13.26 18.91 -5.96
CA LEU A 49 -11.92 18.60 -6.48
C LEU A 49 -11.83 17.20 -7.10
N LEU A 50 -12.54 16.22 -6.54
CA LEU A 50 -12.52 14.84 -7.01
C LEU A 50 -13.73 14.56 -7.93
N PRO A 51 -13.55 13.78 -9.02
CA PRO A 51 -12.30 13.14 -9.46
C PRO A 51 -11.29 14.16 -10.03
N LEU A 52 -10.00 13.89 -9.82
CA LEU A 52 -8.93 14.74 -10.36
C LEU A 52 -8.98 14.76 -11.89
N ASP A 53 -8.97 15.95 -12.47
CA ASP A 53 -8.94 16.19 -13.90
C ASP A 53 -7.54 16.61 -14.36
N ALA A 54 -6.96 15.85 -15.29
CA ALA A 54 -5.62 16.11 -15.83
C ALA A 54 -5.57 17.32 -16.78
N ALA A 55 -6.72 17.84 -17.24
CA ALA A 55 -6.75 19.08 -18.00
C ALA A 55 -6.50 20.30 -17.10
N SER A 56 -7.01 20.26 -15.85
CA SER A 56 -6.88 21.32 -14.86
C SER A 56 -5.66 21.15 -13.93
N VAL A 57 -5.31 19.92 -13.55
CA VAL A 57 -4.18 19.62 -12.67
C VAL A 57 -2.99 19.06 -13.46
N ARG A 58 -2.04 19.92 -13.81
CA ARG A 58 -0.81 19.55 -14.53
C ARG A 58 0.35 19.14 -13.63
N THR A 59 0.30 19.54 -12.36
CA THR A 59 1.32 19.22 -11.36
C THR A 59 0.65 18.81 -10.06
N LEU A 60 1.02 17.65 -9.53
CA LEU A 60 0.60 17.11 -8.24
C LEU A 60 1.76 17.18 -7.26
N ALA A 61 1.52 17.65 -6.04
CA ALA A 61 2.42 17.39 -4.93
C ALA A 61 1.88 16.21 -4.12
N VAL A 62 2.75 15.26 -3.76
CA VAL A 62 2.43 14.15 -2.86
C VAL A 62 3.33 14.28 -1.63
N ILE A 63 2.73 14.35 -0.45
CA ILE A 63 3.46 14.72 0.77
C ILE A 63 3.22 13.69 1.88
N GLY A 64 4.31 13.27 2.52
CA GLY A 64 4.31 12.43 3.71
C GLY A 64 4.76 10.99 3.48
N ILE A 65 5.37 10.42 4.53
CA ILE A 65 5.98 9.08 4.51
C ILE A 65 5.00 7.96 4.14
N ALA A 66 3.71 8.13 4.46
CA ALA A 66 2.68 7.14 4.18
C ALA A 66 2.51 6.87 2.68
N ALA A 67 2.84 7.85 1.83
CA ALA A 67 2.75 7.67 0.38
C ALA A 67 3.80 6.70 -0.17
N SER A 68 4.92 6.49 0.53
CA SER A 68 6.03 5.61 0.10
C SER A 68 6.28 4.41 1.03
N ALA A 69 5.42 4.20 2.03
CA ALA A 69 5.57 3.11 2.98
C ALA A 69 5.33 1.75 2.29
N GLY A 70 6.40 0.95 2.18
CA GLY A 70 6.36 -0.41 1.64
C GLY A 70 6.19 -1.48 2.72
N PRO A 71 6.22 -2.77 2.37
CA PRO A 71 6.05 -3.88 3.32
C PRO A 71 7.08 -3.86 4.45
N SER A 72 6.59 -3.89 5.68
CA SER A 72 7.42 -4.05 6.86
C SER A 72 7.55 -5.53 7.20
N ARG A 73 8.76 -5.94 7.57
CA ARG A 73 9.02 -7.26 8.18
C ARG A 73 9.04 -7.19 9.70
N GLU A 74 8.76 -6.03 10.26
CA GLU A 74 8.76 -5.80 11.69
C GLU A 74 7.41 -6.22 12.30
N LEU A 75 7.44 -7.27 13.12
CA LEU A 75 6.23 -7.83 13.74
C LEU A 75 5.63 -6.95 14.85
N THR A 76 6.39 -5.96 15.32
CA THR A 76 5.96 -5.00 16.36
C THR A 76 5.00 -3.95 15.82
N GLY A 77 4.98 -3.74 14.50
CA GLY A 77 4.25 -2.65 13.84
C GLY A 77 4.88 -1.26 14.00
N ALA A 78 6.14 -1.15 14.45
CA ALA A 78 6.80 0.15 14.61
C ALA A 78 7.25 0.76 13.27
N ALA A 79 7.75 -0.05 12.33
CA ALA A 79 7.97 0.36 10.95
C ALA A 79 6.64 0.33 10.16
N PRO A 80 6.24 1.47 9.56
CA PRO A 80 4.94 1.57 8.95
C PRO A 80 4.91 0.92 7.56
N ASP A 81 3.92 0.07 7.34
CA ASP A 81 3.52 -0.36 6.00
C ASP A 81 2.08 0.04 5.63
N TYR A 82 1.33 0.61 6.58
CA TYR A 82 0.00 1.24 6.49
C TYR A 82 -1.12 0.47 5.77
N TYR A 83 -0.85 -0.70 5.19
CA TYR A 83 -1.87 -1.59 4.61
C TYR A 83 -2.43 -2.57 5.63
N ALA A 84 -1.75 -2.77 6.76
CA ALA A 84 -2.19 -3.63 7.86
C ALA A 84 -1.79 -3.03 9.22
N GLY A 85 -2.51 -3.41 10.27
CA GLY A 85 -2.07 -3.20 11.64
C GLY A 85 -0.97 -4.19 12.04
N GLY A 86 -0.36 -3.97 13.21
CA GLY A 86 0.59 -4.93 13.82
C GLY A 86 -0.10 -6.09 14.55
N GLY A 87 0.71 -6.98 15.15
CA GLY A 87 0.24 -8.08 15.99
C GLY A 87 0.07 -9.42 15.25
N SER A 88 -0.57 -10.40 15.90
CA SER A 88 -0.62 -11.79 15.42
C SER A 88 -1.41 -12.01 14.12
N GLY A 89 -2.20 -11.01 13.70
CA GLY A 89 -2.92 -11.03 12.42
C GLY A 89 -2.15 -10.38 11.27
N HIS A 90 -0.97 -9.80 11.54
CA HIS A 90 -0.17 -9.14 10.52
C HIS A 90 0.48 -10.17 9.57
N VAL A 91 0.45 -9.87 8.28
CA VAL A 91 1.15 -10.65 7.26
C VAL A 91 1.95 -9.71 6.36
N SER A 92 3.25 -9.98 6.21
CA SER A 92 4.10 -9.19 5.32
C SER A 92 3.79 -9.55 3.86
N ALA A 93 3.29 -8.58 3.10
CA ALA A 93 3.04 -8.78 1.68
C ALA A 93 4.36 -8.90 0.90
N LYS A 94 4.43 -9.85 -0.04
CA LYS A 94 5.61 -10.02 -0.92
C LYS A 94 5.80 -8.85 -1.89
N ALA A 95 4.73 -8.15 -2.25
CA ALA A 95 4.76 -6.93 -3.04
C ALA A 95 3.54 -6.07 -2.71
N VAL A 96 3.73 -4.76 -2.61
CA VAL A 96 2.69 -3.75 -2.39
C VAL A 96 2.92 -2.64 -3.39
N VAL A 97 1.84 -2.12 -3.96
CA VAL A 97 1.88 -0.87 -4.72
C VAL A 97 1.62 0.25 -3.73
N THR A 98 2.65 1.05 -3.46
CA THR A 98 2.53 2.22 -2.59
C THR A 98 1.65 3.30 -3.23
N PRO A 99 1.05 4.21 -2.45
CA PRO A 99 0.28 5.32 -3.01
C PRO A 99 1.06 6.13 -4.06
N ILE A 100 2.35 6.44 -3.80
CA ILE A 100 3.18 7.20 -4.74
C ILE A 100 3.41 6.44 -6.05
N GLU A 101 3.64 5.12 -6.00
CA GLU A 101 3.80 4.30 -7.21
C GLU A 101 2.51 4.27 -8.04
N GLY A 102 1.35 4.10 -7.38
CA GLY A 102 0.05 4.13 -8.03
C GLY A 102 -0.26 5.49 -8.68
N ILE A 103 0.02 6.58 -7.94
CA ILE A 103 -0.16 7.96 -8.42
C ILE A 103 0.78 8.26 -9.58
N MET A 104 2.07 7.95 -9.47
CA MET A 104 3.05 8.17 -10.54
C MET A 104 2.69 7.38 -11.80
N GLY A 105 2.22 6.14 -11.67
CA GLY A 105 1.76 5.34 -12.79
C GLY A 105 0.61 6.01 -13.56
N ARG A 106 -0.39 6.53 -12.83
CA ARG A 106 -1.52 7.25 -13.43
C ARG A 106 -1.13 8.63 -13.98
N ALA A 107 -0.32 9.38 -13.25
CA ALA A 107 0.14 10.71 -13.62
C ALA A 107 0.99 10.66 -14.91
N LYS A 108 1.88 9.67 -15.03
CA LYS A 108 2.65 9.42 -16.26
C LYS A 108 1.73 9.17 -17.46
N ALA A 109 0.70 8.32 -17.31
CA ALA A 109 -0.26 8.04 -18.36
C ALA A 109 -1.08 9.28 -18.77
N ALA A 110 -1.26 10.24 -17.85
CA ALA A 110 -2.00 11.48 -18.05
C ALA A 110 -1.12 12.70 -18.37
N ASN A 111 0.20 12.53 -18.50
CA ASN A 111 1.18 13.61 -18.66
C ASN A 111 1.09 14.70 -17.58
N VAL A 112 0.98 14.28 -16.32
CA VAL A 112 0.96 15.12 -15.11
C VAL A 112 2.30 14.98 -14.38
N SER A 113 2.92 16.09 -13.99
CA SER A 113 4.15 16.10 -13.19
C SER A 113 3.85 15.79 -11.72
N VAL A 114 4.72 15.04 -11.05
CA VAL A 114 4.58 14.71 -9.63
C VAL A 114 5.80 15.21 -8.87
N LEU A 115 5.57 16.02 -7.85
CA LEU A 115 6.55 16.41 -6.84
C LEU A 115 6.31 15.54 -5.61
N PHE A 116 7.32 14.85 -5.10
CA PHE A 116 7.17 13.97 -3.93
C PHE A 116 8.09 14.40 -2.78
N SER A 117 7.54 14.49 -1.56
CA SER A 117 8.30 14.68 -0.33
C SER A 117 7.86 13.66 0.72
N PRO A 118 8.71 12.69 1.11
CA PRO A 118 8.39 11.74 2.18
C PRO A 118 8.50 12.36 3.58
N GLU A 119 9.09 13.55 3.69
CA GLU A 119 9.48 14.17 4.96
C GLU A 119 8.29 14.80 5.69
N HIS A 120 8.42 14.90 7.02
CA HIS A 120 7.45 15.56 7.91
C HIS A 120 7.79 17.06 8.14
N ASP A 121 8.45 17.71 7.18
CA ASP A 121 8.80 19.13 7.25
C ASP A 121 7.68 20.00 6.64
N ALA A 122 7.05 20.81 7.49
CA ALA A 122 5.95 21.68 7.09
C ALA A 122 6.38 22.82 6.14
N ALA A 123 7.60 23.36 6.29
CA ALA A 123 8.10 24.42 5.41
C ALA A 123 8.38 23.88 4.00
N ARG A 124 8.97 22.68 3.92
CA ARG A 124 9.20 22.00 2.65
C ARG A 124 7.88 21.61 1.97
N ALA A 125 6.93 21.09 2.74
CA ALA A 125 5.58 20.78 2.27
C ALA A 125 4.87 22.02 1.72
N ALA A 126 4.94 23.15 2.42
CA ALA A 126 4.35 24.41 1.98
C ALA A 126 4.98 24.95 0.69
N GLU A 127 6.30 24.81 0.53
CA GLU A 127 6.99 25.19 -0.70
C GLU A 127 6.55 24.35 -1.90
N MET A 128 6.44 23.03 -1.72
CA MET A 128 5.96 22.15 -2.79
C MET A 128 4.48 22.39 -3.14
N ALA A 129 3.64 22.64 -2.14
CA ALA A 129 2.23 22.96 -2.33
C ALA A 129 2.02 24.19 -3.21
N ARG A 130 2.87 25.22 -3.09
CA ARG A 130 2.83 26.43 -3.94
C ARG A 130 3.12 26.15 -5.41
N GLN A 131 3.77 25.04 -5.73
CA GLN A 131 4.20 24.69 -7.09
C GLN A 131 3.25 23.68 -7.77
N ALA A 132 2.21 23.23 -7.08
CA ALA A 132 1.29 22.20 -7.56
C ALA A 132 -0.14 22.74 -7.73
N GLY A 133 -0.88 22.18 -8.70
CA GLY A 133 -2.30 22.47 -8.91
C GLY A 133 -3.21 21.72 -7.95
N ALA A 134 -2.74 20.61 -7.37
CA ALA A 134 -3.36 19.93 -6.25
C ALA A 134 -2.29 19.23 -5.38
N VAL A 135 -2.62 19.03 -4.11
CA VAL A 135 -1.75 18.39 -3.10
C VAL A 135 -2.47 17.17 -2.54
N LEU A 136 -1.76 16.05 -2.48
CA LEU A 136 -2.19 14.77 -1.93
C LEU A 136 -1.35 14.39 -0.71
#